data_AF-A0AAY5KT15-F1
#
_entry.id   AF-A0AAY5KT15-F1
#
_cell.length_a   1.000
_cell.length_b   1.000
_cell.length_c   1.000
_cell.angle_alpha   90.00
_cell.angle_beta   90.00
_cell.angle_gamma   90.00
#
_symmetry.space_group_name_H-M   'P 1'
#
loop_
_entity.id
_entity.type
_entity.pdbx_description
1 polymer ?
#
loop_
_entity_poly.entity_id
_entity_poly.type
_entity_poly.pdbx_seq_one_letter_code
_entity_poly.pdbx_strand_id
1 'polypeptide(L)'
;MCSRFFIDFPGVMEQQRKIQSYLRNHFIGEERTKYQYLMTLRRVVNDSTVCLMEHERRQTLNMITVLALRILGEQNVIPNTDHVTCFYQPAPYLTDHSAPYMAEHSYCSYYLPQGSSTLLYQPYPLHTQTGLV
;
A
#
# COMPACT_ATOMS: atom_id res chain seq x y z
N MET A 1 -9.12 22.52 -19.77
CA MET A 1 -8.22 23.33 -18.92
C MET A 1 -6.88 22.68 -18.61
N CYS A 2 -6.67 21.38 -18.89
CA CYS A 2 -5.40 20.72 -18.59
C CYS A 2 -4.18 21.31 -19.31
N SER A 3 -4.35 21.81 -20.53
CA SER A 3 -3.22 22.33 -21.30
C SER A 3 -2.46 23.42 -20.54
N ARG A 4 -3.15 24.42 -19.96
CA ARG A 4 -2.46 25.56 -19.36
C ARG A 4 -1.70 25.21 -18.08
N PHE A 5 -2.30 24.41 -17.19
CA PHE A 5 -1.64 23.99 -15.94
C PHE A 5 -0.34 23.22 -16.21
N PHE A 6 -0.36 22.28 -17.17
CA PHE A 6 0.82 21.48 -17.49
C PHE A 6 1.85 22.23 -18.33
N ILE A 7 1.43 23.22 -19.14
CA ILE A 7 2.34 24.14 -19.84
C ILE A 7 3.05 25.07 -18.84
N ASP A 8 2.33 25.57 -17.83
CA ASP A 8 2.89 26.47 -16.81
C ASP A 8 3.85 25.74 -15.87
N PHE A 9 3.61 24.45 -15.63
CA PHE A 9 4.38 23.62 -14.71
C PHE A 9 4.83 22.31 -15.41
N PRO A 10 5.84 22.34 -16.28
CA PRO A 10 6.29 21.13 -17.00
C PRO A 10 6.98 20.13 -16.07
N GLY A 11 7.56 20.60 -14.96
CA GLY A 11 8.28 19.76 -14.00
C GLY A 11 7.34 18.98 -13.06
N VAL A 12 7.50 17.65 -13.00
CA VAL A 12 6.74 16.76 -12.10
C VAL A 12 6.83 17.18 -10.63
N MET A 13 7.99 17.66 -10.18
CA MET A 13 8.17 18.13 -8.80
C MET A 13 7.37 19.40 -8.49
N GLU A 14 7.22 20.28 -9.47
CA GLU A 14 6.42 21.48 -9.31
C GLU A 14 4.93 21.16 -9.35
N GLN A 15 4.52 20.29 -10.28
CA GLN A 15 3.16 19.73 -10.33
C GLN A 15 2.78 19.09 -8.99
N GLN A 16 3.67 18.26 -8.44
CA GLN A 16 3.47 17.63 -7.14
C GLN A 16 3.26 18.66 -6.03
N ARG A 17 4.13 19.66 -5.92
CA ARG A 17 4.01 20.71 -4.89
C ARG A 17 2.70 21.49 -5.03
N LYS A 18 2.31 21.84 -6.26
CA LYS A 18 1.05 22.55 -6.52
C LYS A 18 -0.17 21.72 -6.16
N ILE A 19 -0.20 20.44 -6.56
CA ILE A 19 -1.30 19.52 -6.24
C ILE A 19 -1.37 19.29 -4.72
N GLN A 20 -0.25 19.06 -4.05
CA GLN A 20 -0.20 18.89 -2.60
C GLN A 20 -0.67 20.14 -1.84
N SER A 21 -0.25 21.33 -2.29
CA SER A 21 -0.71 22.60 -1.73
C SER A 21 -2.22 22.78 -1.92
N TYR A 22 -2.73 22.51 -3.11
CA TYR A 22 -4.17 22.55 -3.41
C TYR A 22 -4.96 21.61 -2.49
N LEU A 23 -4.51 20.36 -2.35
CA LEU A 23 -5.15 19.39 -1.46
C LEU A 23 -5.15 19.84 0.01
N ARG A 24 -4.06 20.44 0.48
CA ARG A 24 -3.95 20.93 1.87
C ARG A 24 -4.90 22.11 2.14
N ASN A 25 -5.02 23.03 1.18
CA ASN A 25 -5.78 24.26 1.37
C ASN A 25 -7.27 24.08 1.14
N HIS A 26 -7.67 23.18 0.24
CA HIS A 26 -9.08 23.03 -0.17
C HIS A 26 -9.83 21.87 0.48
N PHE A 27 -9.13 20.89 1.09
CA PHE A 27 -9.75 19.67 1.63
C PHE A 27 -9.50 19.53 3.14
N ILE A 28 -9.65 20.62 3.90
CA ILE A 28 -9.47 20.63 5.35
C ILE A 28 -10.65 19.88 5.99
N GLY A 29 -10.36 18.78 6.69
CA GLY A 29 -11.39 17.95 7.35
C GLY A 29 -12.10 16.95 6.42
N GLU A 30 -11.81 16.96 5.12
CA GLU A 30 -12.41 16.07 4.12
C GLU A 30 -11.37 15.13 3.49
N GLU A 31 -10.68 14.33 4.29
CA GLU A 31 -9.65 13.43 3.77
C GLU A 31 -10.22 12.48 2.69
N ARG A 32 -11.41 11.94 2.92
CA ARG A 32 -12.09 10.98 2.02
C ARG A 32 -12.29 11.52 0.60
N THR A 33 -12.49 12.83 0.41
CA THR A 33 -12.72 13.43 -0.91
C THR A 33 -11.42 13.73 -1.65
N LYS A 34 -10.26 13.81 -0.97
CA LYS A 34 -8.94 14.00 -1.61
C LYS A 34 -8.59 12.88 -2.59
N TYR A 35 -8.87 11.63 -2.22
CA TYR A 35 -8.63 10.48 -3.09
C TYR A 35 -9.50 10.56 -4.36
N GLN A 36 -10.79 10.86 -4.20
CA GLN A 36 -11.73 11.01 -5.31
C GLN A 36 -11.30 12.13 -6.26
N TYR A 37 -10.83 13.25 -5.71
CA TYR A 37 -10.27 14.34 -6.51
C TYR A 37 -9.04 13.88 -7.32
N LEU A 38 -8.09 13.19 -6.70
CA LEU A 38 -6.89 12.70 -7.40
C LEU A 38 -7.23 11.68 -8.50
N MET A 39 -8.22 10.81 -8.28
CA MET A 39 -8.69 9.88 -9.32
C MET A 39 -9.36 10.60 -10.49
N THR A 40 -10.15 11.64 -10.20
CA THR A 40 -10.75 12.49 -11.22
C THR A 40 -9.69 13.23 -12.01
N LEU A 41 -8.71 13.83 -11.33
CA LEU A 41 -7.58 14.50 -11.95
C LEU A 41 -6.78 13.54 -12.85
N ARG A 42 -6.48 12.33 -12.36
CA ARG A 42 -5.77 11.29 -13.13
C ARG A 42 -6.50 10.95 -14.42
N ARG A 43 -7.82 10.76 -14.37
CA ARG A 43 -8.65 10.46 -15.54
C ARG A 43 -8.58 11.60 -16.55
N VAL A 44 -8.78 12.82 -16.09
CA VAL A 44 -8.76 14.01 -16.96
C VAL A 44 -7.39 14.19 -17.64
N VAL A 45 -6.28 13.92 -16.95
CA VAL A 45 -4.92 13.94 -17.54
C VAL A 45 -4.72 12.82 -18.57
N ASN A 46 -5.23 11.62 -18.27
CA ASN A 46 -5.12 10.47 -19.17
C ASN A 46 -5.85 10.72 -20.50
N ASP A 47 -7.05 11.29 -20.41
CA ASP A 47 -7.93 11.53 -21.56
C ASP A 47 -7.49 12.77 -22.38
N SER A 48 -6.67 13.65 -21.78
CA SER A 48 -6.16 14.84 -22.44
C SER A 48 -4.91 14.52 -23.28
N THR A 49 -5.06 14.48 -24.60
CA THR A 49 -3.98 14.19 -25.56
C THR A 49 -3.09 15.39 -25.91
N VAL A 50 -3.45 16.60 -25.48
CA VAL A 50 -2.84 17.88 -25.96
C VAL A 50 -1.94 18.56 -24.91
N CYS A 51 -1.90 18.06 -23.68
CA CYS A 51 -1.34 18.83 -22.55
C CYS A 51 0.12 18.54 -22.24
N LEU A 52 0.61 17.36 -22.61
CA LEU A 52 1.91 16.83 -22.25
C LEU A 52 2.40 15.88 -23.34
N MET A 53 3.73 15.78 -23.51
CA MET A 53 4.31 14.70 -24.30
C MET A 53 4.03 13.36 -23.61
N GLU A 54 3.97 12.26 -24.38
CA GLU A 54 3.63 10.92 -23.85
C GLU A 54 4.48 10.51 -22.62
N HIS A 55 5.77 10.85 -22.60
CA HIS A 55 6.63 10.56 -21.46
C HIS A 55 6.26 11.38 -20.22
N GLU A 56 6.08 12.68 -20.38
CA GLU A 56 5.68 13.59 -19.29
C GLU A 56 4.31 13.20 -18.74
N ARG A 57 3.38 12.85 -19.64
CA ARG A 57 2.05 12.34 -19.27
C ARG A 57 2.15 11.10 -18.39
N ARG A 58 2.96 10.10 -18.77
CA ARG A 58 3.18 8.89 -17.95
C ARG A 58 3.79 9.24 -16.60
N GLN A 59 4.74 10.16 -16.55
CA GLN A 59 5.35 10.59 -15.29
C GLN A 59 4.32 11.27 -14.37
N THR A 60 3.52 12.19 -14.89
CA THR A 60 2.44 12.86 -14.13
C THR A 60 1.41 11.86 -13.64
N LEU A 61 0.94 10.94 -14.49
CA LEU A 61 -0.02 9.90 -14.10
C LEU A 61 0.53 9.00 -12.99
N ASN A 62 1.81 8.63 -13.06
CA ASN A 62 2.47 7.87 -12.01
C ASN A 62 2.54 8.67 -10.69
N MET A 63 2.99 9.93 -10.76
CA MET A 63 3.03 10.81 -9.59
C MET A 63 1.65 10.99 -8.95
N ILE A 64 0.57 11.16 -9.72
CA ILE A 64 -0.80 11.24 -9.18
C ILE A 64 -1.17 9.93 -8.47
N THR A 65 -0.82 8.80 -9.07
CA THR A 65 -1.11 7.46 -8.51
C THR A 65 -0.39 7.27 -7.17
N VAL A 66 0.89 7.63 -7.08
CA VAL A 66 1.66 7.55 -5.83
C VAL A 66 1.07 8.45 -4.75
N LEU A 67 0.66 9.68 -5.09
CA LEU A 67 0.00 10.57 -4.13
C LEU A 67 -1.33 9.99 -3.63
N ALA A 68 -2.12 9.39 -4.52
CA ALA A 68 -3.40 8.80 -4.14
C ALA A 68 -3.21 7.59 -3.21
N LEU A 69 -2.21 6.74 -3.48
CA LEU A 69 -1.86 5.61 -2.62
C LEU A 69 -1.40 6.08 -1.23
N ARG A 70 -0.61 7.16 -1.16
CA ARG A 70 -0.19 7.75 0.11
C ARG A 70 -1.39 8.21 0.93
N ILE A 71 -2.33 8.92 0.30
CA ILE A 71 -3.54 9.42 0.94
C ILE A 71 -4.44 8.25 1.40
N LEU A 72 -4.54 7.17 0.62
CA LEU A 72 -5.23 5.96 1.06
C LEU A 72 -4.55 5.32 2.27
N GLY A 73 -3.21 5.26 2.31
CA GLY A 73 -2.47 4.77 3.47
C GLY A 73 -2.69 5.61 4.72
N GLU A 74 -2.72 6.94 4.57
CA GLU A 74 -3.01 7.89 5.66
C GLU A 74 -4.47 7.79 6.15
N GLN A 75 -5.42 7.44 5.26
CA GLN A 75 -6.84 7.25 5.59
C GLN A 75 -7.17 5.88 6.16
N ASN A 76 -6.35 4.87 5.90
CA ASN A 76 -6.42 3.60 6.61
C ASN A 76 -5.99 3.86 8.05
N VAL A 77 -6.97 4.28 8.84
CA VAL A 77 -6.95 4.24 10.30
C VAL A 77 -6.62 2.80 10.67
N ILE A 78 -5.33 2.49 10.78
CA ILE A 78 -4.89 1.44 11.69
C ILE A 78 -5.49 1.91 13.02
N PRO A 79 -6.49 1.19 13.59
CA PRO A 79 -6.93 1.53 14.94
C PRO A 79 -5.66 1.54 15.78
N ASN A 80 -5.45 2.62 16.55
CA ASN A 80 -4.27 2.82 17.38
C ASN A 80 -3.76 1.46 17.91
N THR A 81 -2.56 1.06 17.47
CA THR A 81 -1.97 -0.26 17.76
C THR A 81 -1.76 -0.52 19.25
N ASP A 82 -1.94 0.50 20.10
CA ASP A 82 -1.98 0.32 21.55
C ASP A 82 -3.04 -0.69 22.02
N HIS A 83 -4.08 -0.98 21.22
CA HIS A 83 -5.16 -1.90 21.61
C HIS A 83 -5.56 -2.94 20.54
N VAL A 84 -4.73 -3.21 19.52
CA VAL A 84 -5.05 -4.23 18.51
C VAL A 84 -4.48 -5.58 18.93
N THR A 85 -5.29 -6.37 19.62
CA THR A 85 -4.98 -7.80 19.88
C THR A 85 -5.46 -8.63 18.69
N CYS A 86 -4.55 -9.01 17.80
CA CYS A 86 -4.85 -9.95 16.73
C CYS A 86 -4.90 -11.38 17.30
N PHE A 87 -6.09 -11.94 17.47
CA PHE A 87 -6.24 -13.36 17.76
C PHE A 87 -6.01 -14.17 16.50
N TYR A 88 -4.75 -14.51 16.23
CA TYR A 88 -4.42 -15.52 15.23
C TYR A 88 -4.74 -16.90 15.82
N GLN A 89 -5.77 -17.56 15.32
CA GLN A 89 -5.96 -18.98 15.59
C GLN A 89 -4.93 -19.77 14.76
N PRO A 90 -4.05 -20.57 15.39
CA PRO A 90 -3.18 -21.47 14.67
C PRO A 90 -4.00 -22.41 13.79
N ALA A 91 -3.47 -22.71 12.60
CA ALA A 91 -4.15 -23.59 11.66
C ALA A 91 -4.45 -24.96 12.32
N PRO A 92 -5.64 -25.54 12.09
CA PRO A 92 -6.19 -26.66 12.86
C PRO A 92 -5.41 -27.99 12.73
N TYR A 93 -4.43 -28.09 11.84
CA TYR A 93 -3.54 -29.25 11.76
C TYR A 93 -2.46 -29.26 12.85
N LEU A 94 -2.23 -28.14 13.54
CA LEU A 94 -1.32 -28.06 14.69
C LEU A 94 -1.95 -28.62 15.98
N THR A 95 -3.26 -28.92 15.96
CA THR A 95 -4.01 -29.38 17.13
C THR A 95 -4.04 -30.91 17.25
N ASP A 96 -3.34 -31.63 16.37
CA ASP A 96 -3.34 -33.08 16.41
C ASP A 96 -2.40 -33.57 17.52
N HIS A 97 -2.99 -33.82 18.68
CA HIS A 97 -2.35 -34.39 19.87
C HIS A 97 -2.04 -35.90 19.72
N SER A 98 -1.86 -36.43 18.51
CA SER A 98 -1.66 -37.85 18.28
C SER A 98 -0.23 -38.25 17.88
N ALA A 99 0.79 -37.50 18.30
CA ALA A 99 2.18 -37.97 18.25
C ALA A 99 2.62 -38.44 19.66
N PRO A 100 2.80 -39.75 19.91
CA PRO A 100 3.19 -40.28 21.22
C PRO A 100 4.65 -39.98 21.62
N TYR A 101 5.35 -39.11 20.89
CA TYR A 101 6.72 -38.71 21.19
C TYR A 101 6.79 -37.18 21.13
N MET A 102 7.33 -36.58 22.19
CA MET A 102 7.46 -35.13 22.44
C MET A 102 6.28 -34.49 23.18
N ALA A 103 6.13 -34.88 24.44
CA ALA A 103 5.63 -33.96 25.45
C ALA A 103 6.71 -32.89 25.69
N GLU A 104 6.44 -31.64 25.32
CA GLU A 104 6.99 -30.45 25.96
C GLU A 104 6.03 -29.30 25.65
N HIS A 105 5.34 -28.84 26.69
CA HIS A 105 4.45 -27.69 26.66
C HIS A 105 5.27 -26.42 26.38
N SER A 106 5.55 -26.15 25.10
CA SER A 106 6.19 -24.90 24.72
C SER A 106 5.14 -23.80 24.65
N TYR A 107 4.95 -23.11 25.78
CA TYR A 107 4.39 -21.75 25.79
C TYR A 107 5.26 -20.89 24.87
N CYS A 108 4.86 -20.79 23.60
CA CYS A 108 5.47 -19.86 22.67
C CYS A 108 5.03 -18.43 23.01
N SER A 109 5.66 -17.84 24.02
CA SER A 109 5.59 -16.41 24.29
C SER A 109 6.54 -15.71 23.33
N TYR A 110 6.05 -15.36 22.13
CA TYR A 110 6.81 -14.50 21.22
C TYR A 110 6.71 -13.06 21.72
N TYR A 111 7.62 -12.65 22.59
CA TYR A 111 7.93 -11.23 22.74
C TYR A 111 8.58 -10.78 21.43
N LEU A 112 7.89 -9.95 20.64
CA LEU A 112 8.51 -9.21 19.53
C LEU A 112 9.25 -8.01 20.12
N PRO A 113 10.60 -7.97 20.16
CA PRO A 113 11.28 -6.72 20.42
C PRO A 113 11.01 -5.80 19.23
N GLN A 114 10.46 -4.61 19.51
CA GLN A 114 10.35 -3.53 18.53
C GLN A 114 11.74 -3.22 17.98
N GLY A 115 12.01 -3.63 16.74
CA GLY A 115 13.21 -3.21 16.01
C GLY A 115 13.89 -4.31 15.23
N SER A 116 13.32 -4.70 14.09
CA SER A 116 14.04 -5.07 12.85
C SER A 116 13.08 -5.75 11.88
N SER A 117 12.45 -4.97 11.01
CA SER A 117 11.76 -5.52 9.85
C SER A 117 12.79 -5.96 8.81
N THR A 118 13.32 -7.17 8.96
CA THR A 118 13.97 -7.90 7.85
C THR A 118 13.03 -9.01 7.41
N LEU A 119 12.19 -8.72 6.41
CA LEU A 119 11.48 -9.75 5.66
C LEU A 119 12.50 -10.56 4.87
N LEU A 120 13.07 -11.60 5.49
CA LEU A 120 13.77 -12.65 4.77
C LEU A 120 12.73 -13.57 4.14
N TYR A 121 12.55 -13.42 2.83
CA TYR A 121 11.81 -14.37 2.00
C TYR A 121 12.57 -15.71 2.00
N GLN A 122 12.05 -16.71 2.71
CA GLN A 122 12.50 -18.09 2.61
C GLN A 122 11.63 -18.83 1.59
N PRO A 123 12.18 -19.25 0.42
CA PRO A 123 11.44 -20.08 -0.52
C PRO A 123 11.22 -21.49 0.07
N TYR A 124 9.98 -21.98 -0.04
CA TYR A 124 9.59 -23.34 0.36
C TYR A 124 10.31 -24.42 -0.48
N PRO A 125 10.76 -25.53 0.12
CA PRO A 125 11.23 -26.68 -0.64
C PRO A 125 10.03 -27.40 -1.28
N LEU A 126 10.08 -27.55 -2.59
CA LEU A 126 9.11 -28.29 -3.40
C LEU A 126 9.30 -29.79 -3.15
N HIS A 127 8.36 -30.42 -2.44
CA HIS A 127 8.35 -31.87 -2.27
C HIS A 127 7.66 -32.49 -3.50
N THR A 128 8.44 -32.98 -4.47
CA THR A 128 7.93 -33.72 -5.62
C THR A 128 7.56 -35.14 -5.20
N GLN A 129 6.27 -35.39 -4.96
CA GLN A 129 5.72 -36.76 -4.99
C GLN A 129 5.53 -37.17 -6.45
N THR A 130 6.37 -38.06 -6.96
CA THR A 130 6.07 -38.87 -8.15
C THR A 130 5.71 -40.27 -7.69
N GLY A 131 4.42 -40.60 -7.74
CA GLY A 131 3.89 -41.94 -7.57
C GLY A 131 3.54 -42.57 -8.92
N LEU A 132 4.00 -43.81 -9.09
CA LEU A 132 3.36 -44.94 -9.78
C LEU A 132 2.96 -44.82 -11.26
N VAL A 133 3.72 -45.52 -12.12
CA VAL A 133 3.24 -46.64 -12.98
C VAL A 133 4.32 -47.71 -13.00
#